data_AF-A0A9P0AQX8-F1
#
_entry.id   AF-A0A9P0AQX8-F1
#
_cell.length_a   1.000
_cell.length_b   1.000
_cell.length_c   1.000
_cell.angle_alpha   90.00
_cell.angle_beta   90.00
_cell.angle_gamma   90.00
#
_symmetry.space_group_name_H-M   'P 1'
#
loop_
_entity.id
_entity.type
_entity.pdbx_description
1 polymer ?
#
loop_
_entity_poly.entity_id
_entity_poly.type
_entity_poly.pdbx_seq_one_letter_code
_entity_poly.pdbx_strand_id
1 'polypeptide(L)'
;MEFGVQAIFGPSDPILGAHIQSICEALDVPHLEARIDFEPISKELSINLHPSQEHMNKAFKDLMAFLNWTKVAIIYEEDYGK
;
A
#
# COMPACT_ATOMS: atom_id res chain seq x y z
N MET A 1 15.47 -27.86 -14.29
CA MET A 1 15.92 -27.06 -13.13
C MET A 1 14.82 -26.06 -12.87
N GLU A 2 14.12 -26.19 -11.75
CA GLU A 2 13.28 -25.10 -11.25
C GLU A 2 14.21 -24.10 -10.56
N PHE A 3 14.10 -22.84 -10.95
CA PHE A 3 14.80 -21.74 -10.28
C PHE A 3 13.90 -21.29 -9.12
N GLY A 4 14.43 -21.30 -7.90
CA GLY A 4 13.75 -20.72 -6.74
C GLY A 4 13.77 -19.19 -6.80
N VAL A 5 12.86 -18.56 -6.07
CA VAL A 5 12.82 -17.10 -5.87
C VAL A 5 13.23 -16.74 -4.45
N GLN A 6 13.89 -15.61 -4.28
CA GLN A 6 14.34 -15.14 -2.96
C GLN A 6 13.36 -14.14 -2.32
N ALA A 7 12.53 -13.48 -3.13
CA ALA A 7 11.49 -12.55 -2.73
C ALA A 7 10.51 -12.30 -3.89
N ILE A 8 9.32 -11.81 -3.57
CA ILE A 8 8.28 -11.42 -4.53
C ILE A 8 8.00 -9.91 -4.40
N PHE A 9 7.82 -9.23 -5.53
CA PHE A 9 7.53 -7.79 -5.60
C PHE A 9 6.16 -7.57 -6.26
N GLY A 10 5.29 -6.79 -5.61
CA GLY A 10 3.91 -6.57 -6.04
C GLY A 10 3.00 -7.77 -5.76
N PRO A 11 1.82 -7.86 -6.37
CA PRO A 11 1.30 -7.00 -7.43
C PRO A 11 0.76 -5.67 -6.90
N SER A 12 0.54 -4.71 -7.81
CA SER A 12 -0.11 -3.44 -7.48
C SER A 12 -1.63 -3.58 -7.29
N ASP A 13 -2.22 -4.66 -7.83
CA ASP A 13 -3.65 -4.92 -7.75
C ASP A 13 -4.08 -5.23 -6.30
N PRO A 14 -5.12 -4.55 -5.76
CA PRO A 14 -5.58 -4.73 -4.39
C PRO A 14 -6.09 -6.16 -4.10
N ILE A 15 -6.76 -6.77 -5.07
CA ILE A 15 -7.40 -8.09 -4.91
C ILE A 15 -6.33 -9.18 -5.00
N LEU A 16 -5.51 -9.15 -6.05
CA LEU A 16 -4.46 -10.13 -6.26
C LEU A 16 -3.38 -10.07 -5.19
N GLY A 17 -3.07 -8.87 -4.67
CA GLY A 17 -2.01 -8.74 -3.68
C GLY A 17 -2.34 -9.44 -2.36
N ALA A 18 -3.60 -9.49 -1.94
CA ALA A 18 -4.00 -10.29 -0.78
C ALA A 18 -3.76 -11.79 -0.99
N HIS A 19 -4.03 -12.30 -2.20
CA HIS A 19 -3.77 -13.69 -2.54
C HIS A 19 -2.26 -14.01 -2.58
N ILE A 20 -1.46 -13.14 -3.19
CA ILE A 20 -0.01 -13.31 -3.25
C ILE A 20 0.61 -13.25 -1.86
N GLN A 21 0.18 -12.32 -1.01
CA GLN A 21 0.63 -12.23 0.37
C GLN A 21 0.38 -13.54 1.14
N SER A 22 -0.83 -14.11 1.03
CA SER A 22 -1.16 -15.37 1.71
C SER A 22 -0.28 -16.55 1.25
N ILE A 23 0.07 -16.59 -0.04
CA ILE A 23 0.99 -17.60 -0.58
C ILE A 23 2.42 -17.38 -0.04
N CYS A 24 2.89 -16.14 -0.02
CA CYS A 24 4.21 -15.76 0.49
C CYS A 24 4.36 -16.14 1.98
N GLU A 25 3.36 -15.83 2.80
CA GLU A 25 3.29 -16.22 4.21
C GLU A 25 3.32 -17.75 4.37
N ALA A 26 2.55 -18.48 3.57
CA ALA A 26 2.48 -19.95 3.64
C ALA A 26 3.76 -20.66 3.18
N LEU A 27 4.57 -20.01 2.33
CA LEU A 27 5.78 -20.58 1.73
C LEU A 27 7.07 -19.99 2.31
N ASP A 28 6.97 -19.15 3.34
CA ASP A 28 8.10 -18.42 3.94
C ASP A 28 8.91 -17.60 2.90
N VAL A 29 8.21 -17.02 1.91
CA VAL A 29 8.82 -16.19 0.85
C VAL A 29 8.64 -14.71 1.20
N PRO A 30 9.72 -13.92 1.32
CA PRO A 30 9.62 -12.48 1.55
C PRO A 30 8.83 -11.75 0.45
N HIS A 31 7.94 -10.85 0.85
CA HIS A 31 7.05 -10.09 -0.04
C HIS A 31 7.26 -8.59 0.13
N LEU A 32 7.34 -7.86 -0.99
CA LEU A 32 7.46 -6.40 -1.02
C LEU A 32 6.37 -5.79 -1.87
N GLU A 33 5.72 -4.76 -1.35
CA GLU A 33 4.58 -4.10 -2.00
C GLU A 33 4.79 -2.58 -2.04
N ALA A 34 4.10 -1.92 -2.96
CA ALA A 34 4.11 -0.46 -3.09
C ALA A 34 2.74 0.05 -3.54
N ARG A 35 1.69 -0.46 -2.90
CA ARG A 35 0.29 -0.14 -3.21
C ARG A 35 -0.41 0.48 -2.01
N ILE A 36 -1.48 1.23 -2.27
CA ILE A 36 -2.36 1.70 -1.21
C ILE A 36 -2.97 0.47 -0.54
N ASP A 37 -2.82 0.41 0.78
CA ASP A 37 -3.38 -0.66 1.59
C ASP A 37 -4.18 -0.02 2.72
N PHE A 38 -5.48 -0.30 2.74
CA PHE A 38 -6.41 0.24 3.72
C PHE A 38 -6.56 -0.68 4.94
N GLU A 39 -5.96 -1.88 4.91
CA GLU A 39 -6.02 -2.80 6.03
C GLU A 39 -5.00 -2.41 7.11
N PRO A 40 -5.44 -2.16 8.35
CA PRO A 40 -4.55 -1.80 9.46
C PRO A 40 -3.81 -3.02 10.05
N ILE A 41 -3.89 -4.18 9.40
CA ILE A 41 -3.40 -5.45 9.95
C ILE A 41 -1.92 -5.59 9.59
N SER A 42 -1.09 -5.92 10.58
CA SER A 42 0.30 -6.29 10.35
C SER A 42 0.36 -7.58 9.53
N LYS A 43 1.04 -7.51 8.39
CA LYS A 43 1.23 -8.62 7.45
C LYS A 43 2.56 -9.31 7.74
N GLU A 44 2.54 -10.62 7.97
CA GLU A 44 3.78 -11.35 8.23
C GLU A 44 4.55 -11.52 6.92
N LEU A 45 5.88 -11.43 6.98
CA LEU A 45 6.77 -11.55 5.80
C LEU A 45 6.47 -10.59 4.63
N SER A 46 5.63 -9.56 4.82
CA SER A 46 5.36 -8.53 3.82
C SER A 46 5.75 -7.14 4.31
N ILE A 47 6.41 -6.37 3.43
CA ILE A 47 6.73 -4.95 3.64
C ILE A 47 6.07 -4.13 2.55
N ASN A 48 5.16 -3.24 2.95
CA ASN A 48 4.58 -2.24 2.04
C ASN A 48 5.36 -0.91 2.14
N LEU A 49 5.96 -0.49 1.03
CA LEU A 49 6.71 0.76 0.91
C LEU A 49 5.81 1.97 0.62
N HIS A 50 4.52 1.74 0.38
CA HIS A 50 3.57 2.83 0.24
C HIS A 50 3.44 3.61 1.56
N PRO A 51 3.53 4.95 1.55
CA PRO A 51 3.39 5.74 2.76
C PRO A 51 2.05 5.47 3.44
N SER A 52 2.04 5.35 4.78
CA SER A 52 0.77 5.14 5.48
C SER A 52 -0.17 6.33 5.28
N GLN A 53 -1.47 6.05 5.22
CA GLN A 53 -2.50 7.08 5.06
C GLN A 53 -2.41 8.16 6.15
N GLU A 54 -1.99 7.79 7.36
CA GLU A 54 -1.77 8.73 8.46
C GLU A 54 -0.71 9.78 8.12
N HIS A 55 0.46 9.36 7.61
CA HIS A 55 1.54 10.27 7.23
C HIS A 55 1.13 11.16 6.06
N MET A 56 0.42 10.61 5.08
CA MET A 56 -0.13 11.37 3.95
C MET A 56 -1.11 12.45 4.43
N ASN A 57 -2.06 12.08 5.30
CA ASN A 57 -3.04 13.01 5.87
C ASN A 57 -2.37 14.14 6.66
N LYS A 58 -1.31 13.81 7.42
CA LYS A 58 -0.55 14.81 8.17
C LYS A 58 0.15 15.78 7.21
N ALA A 59 0.84 15.28 6.18
CA ALA A 59 1.52 16.12 5.20
C ALA A 59 0.56 17.10 4.50
N PHE A 60 -0.63 16.64 4.11
CA PHE A 60 -1.65 17.53 3.53
C PHE A 60 -2.15 18.57 4.54
N LYS A 61 -2.39 18.20 5.80
CA LYS A 61 -2.79 19.16 6.85
C LYS A 61 -1.72 20.22 7.08
N ASP A 62 -0.45 19.81 7.14
CA ASP A 62 0.68 20.72 7.34
C ASP A 62 0.77 21.73 6.19
N LEU A 63 0.56 21.29 4.94
CA LEU A 63 0.53 22.16 3.77
C LEU A 63 -0.64 23.17 3.82
N MET A 64 -1.84 22.70 4.16
CA MET A 64 -3.04 23.56 4.26
C MET A 64 -2.88 24.64 5.34
N ALA A 65 -2.29 24.26 6.48
CA ALA A 65 -1.99 25.19 7.56
C ALA A 65 -0.91 26.21 7.15
N PHE A 66 0.19 25.74 6.55
CA PHE A 66 1.28 26.61 6.08
C PHE A 66 0.81 27.67 5.08
N LEU A 67 -0.11 27.29 4.19
CA LEU A 67 -0.66 28.19 3.15
C LEU A 67 -1.91 28.96 3.62
N ASN A 68 -2.35 28.81 4.87
CA ASN A 68 -3.56 29.43 5.43
C ASN A 68 -4.82 29.21 4.57
N TRP A 69 -5.04 27.98 4.10
CA TRP A 69 -6.24 27.65 3.32
C TRP A 69 -7.50 27.79 4.18
N THR A 70 -8.53 28.44 3.63
CA THR A 70 -9.84 28.61 4.29
C THR A 70 -10.97 27.81 3.63
N LYS A 71 -10.73 27.30 2.43
CA LYS A 71 -11.66 26.48 1.64
C LYS A 71 -10.87 25.38 0.94
N VAL A 72 -11.44 24.18 0.92
CA VAL A 72 -10.84 23.00 0.31
C VAL A 72 -11.93 22.23 -0.42
N ALA A 73 -11.59 21.66 -1.58
CA ALA A 73 -12.40 20.65 -2.24
C ALA A 73 -11.53 19.41 -2.45
N ILE A 74 -12.07 18.24 -2.13
CA ILE A 74 -11.40 16.97 -2.34
C ILE A 74 -12.03 16.34 -3.58
N ILE A 75 -11.21 16.11 -4.59
CA ILE A 75 -11.58 15.35 -5.79
C ILE A 75 -10.86 14.02 -5.67
N TYR A 76 -11.62 12.93 -5.71
CA TYR A 76 -11.11 11.57 -5.58
C TYR A 76 -11.73 10.69 -6.67
N GLU A 77 -11.06 9.58 -6.95
CA GLU A 77 -11.57 8.54 -7.83
C GLU A 77 -12.33 7.51 -6.99
N GLU A 78 -13.54 7.12 -7.42
CA GLU A 78 -14.35 6.12 -6.71
C GLU A 78 -13.86 4.69 -6.96
N ASP A 79 -13.34 4.41 -8.16
CA ASP A 79 -12.87 3.09 -8.56
C ASP A 79 -11.36 3.11 -8.78
N TYR A 80 -10.59 2.55 -7.84
CA TYR A 80 -9.20 2.17 -8.08
C TYR A 80 -9.14 1.01 -9.09
N GLY A 81 -9.36 1.30 -10.37
CA GLY A 81 -9.20 0.34 -11.48
C GLY A 81 -10.48 -0.38 -11.92
N LYS A 82 -10.91 -0.09 -13.15
CA LYS A 82 -11.38 -1.11 -14.10
C LYS A 82 -10.25 -1.43 -15.07
#